data_AF-A0A4R4Z7S2-F1
#
_entry.id   AF-A0A4R4Z7S2-F1
#
_cell.length_a   1.000
_cell.length_b   1.000
_cell.length_c   1.000
_cell.angle_alpha   90.00
_cell.angle_beta   90.00
_cell.angle_gamma   90.00
#
_symmetry.space_group_name_H-M   'P 1'
#
loop_
_entity.id
_entity.type
_entity.pdbx_description
1 polymer ?
#
loop_
_entity_poly.entity_id
_entity_poly.type
_entity_poly.pdbx_seq_one_letter_code
_entity_poly.pdbx_strand_id
1 'polypeptide(L)'
;MRTRRHAFITTVTVLGAVMMMILGAWCRFAPASFAQWANWPNHEHFLHDAGVFQIGIGLMMLAALWWGDVLAVVLAGFAVTNILHAINHMLDTGGGRPSDGWSLLTVSAIAAVALAARMRSLRRSTTRTEI
;
A
#
# COMPACT_ATOMS: atom_id res chain seq x y z
N MET A 1 -26.49 -16.52 -10.00
CA MET A 1 -25.17 -17.10 -9.67
C MET A 1 -24.02 -16.07 -9.71
N ARG A 2 -23.99 -15.13 -10.67
CA ARG A 2 -22.99 -14.03 -10.75
C ARG A 2 -22.91 -13.15 -9.49
N THR A 3 -24.00 -13.04 -8.72
CA THR A 3 -24.13 -12.20 -7.52
C THR A 3 -23.49 -12.80 -6.26
N ARG A 4 -23.67 -14.11 -5.99
CA ARG A 4 -23.08 -14.76 -4.80
C ARG A 4 -21.55 -14.83 -4.87
N ARG A 5 -21.01 -15.15 -6.06
CA ARG A 5 -19.54 -15.16 -6.29
C ARG A 5 -18.94 -13.77 -6.12
N HIS A 6 -19.62 -12.74 -6.64
CA HIS A 6 -19.18 -11.35 -6.46
C HIS A 6 -19.21 -10.94 -4.99
N ALA A 7 -20.31 -11.20 -4.28
CA ALA A 7 -20.42 -10.91 -2.85
C ALA A 7 -19.33 -11.62 -2.03
N PHE A 8 -19.07 -12.90 -2.31
CA PHE A 8 -18.00 -13.64 -1.64
C PHE A 8 -16.62 -13.00 -1.87
N ILE A 9 -16.27 -12.69 -3.12
CA ILE A 9 -15.00 -12.04 -3.46
C ILE A 9 -14.87 -10.70 -2.73
N THR A 10 -15.90 -9.84 -2.81
CA THR A 10 -15.91 -8.55 -2.12
C THR A 10 -15.72 -8.72 -0.62
N THR A 11 -16.43 -9.65 0.01
CA THR A 11 -16.31 -9.92 1.45
C THR A 11 -14.89 -10.36 1.81
N VAL A 12 -14.30 -11.30 1.06
CA VAL A 12 -12.93 -11.77 1.30
C VAL A 12 -11.92 -10.64 1.11
N THR A 13 -12.12 -9.79 0.10
CA THR A 13 -11.28 -8.60 -0.13
C THR A 13 -11.34 -7.64 1.05
N VAL A 14 -12.55 -7.33 1.56
CA VAL A 14 -12.72 -6.43 2.70
C VAL A 14 -12.13 -7.03 3.98
N LEU A 15 -12.38 -8.31 4.27
CA LEU A 15 -11.84 -8.97 5.45
C LEU A 15 -10.31 -9.02 5.43
N GLY A 16 -9.72 -9.37 4.28
CA GLY A 16 -8.28 -9.35 4.10
C GLY A 16 -7.69 -7.94 4.25
N ALA A 17 -8.35 -6.92 3.71
CA ALA A 17 -7.93 -5.53 3.87
C ALA A 17 -7.96 -5.08 5.34
N VAL A 18 -9.05 -5.38 6.05
CA VAL A 18 -9.20 -5.07 7.48
C VAL A 18 -8.10 -5.77 8.29
N MET A 19 -7.85 -7.06 8.03
CA MET A 19 -6.77 -7.80 8.69
C MET A 19 -5.40 -7.14 8.46
N MET A 20 -5.07 -6.84 7.20
CA MET A 20 -3.80 -6.18 6.84
C MET A 20 -3.66 -4.81 7.50
N MET A 21 -4.73 -4.01 7.55
CA MET A 21 -4.69 -2.70 8.19
C MET A 21 -4.55 -2.80 9.71
N ILE A 22 -5.23 -3.74 10.36
CA ILE A 22 -5.13 -3.94 11.82
C ILE A 22 -3.73 -4.40 12.20
N LEU A 23 -3.22 -5.46 11.55
CA LEU A 23 -1.90 -5.99 11.84
C LEU A 23 -0.81 -4.97 11.47
N GLY A 24 -0.96 -4.28 10.34
CA GLY A 24 -0.04 -3.23 9.93
C GLY A 24 0.00 -2.04 10.89
N ALA A 25 -1.17 -1.61 11.39
CA ALA A 25 -1.26 -0.58 12.41
C ALA A 25 -0.62 -1.04 13.74
N TRP A 26 -0.80 -2.29 14.13
CA TRP A 26 -0.17 -2.85 15.33
C TRP A 26 1.36 -2.82 15.21
N CYS A 27 1.90 -3.31 14.09
CA CYS A 27 3.34 -3.24 13.80
C CYS A 27 3.87 -1.80 13.83
N ARG A 28 3.07 -0.81 13.37
CA ARG A 28 3.49 0.59 13.31
C ARG A 28 3.41 1.33 14.65
N PHE A 29 2.34 1.12 15.42
CA PHE A 29 2.06 1.95 16.60
C PHE A 29 2.40 1.25 17.92
N ALA A 30 2.51 -0.07 17.93
CA ALA A 30 2.91 -0.84 19.10
C ALA A 30 3.82 -2.03 18.71
N PRO A 31 4.97 -1.77 18.07
CA PRO A 31 5.88 -2.81 17.55
C PRO A 31 6.34 -3.79 18.64
N ALA A 32 6.64 -3.32 19.85
CA ALA A 32 7.11 -4.18 20.93
C ALA A 32 6.09 -5.23 21.37
N SER A 33 4.81 -4.85 21.51
CA SER A 33 3.75 -5.79 21.88
C SER A 33 3.39 -6.72 20.72
N PHE A 34 3.46 -6.23 19.48
CA PHE A 34 3.31 -7.09 18.31
C PHE A 34 4.41 -8.15 18.27
N ALA A 35 5.67 -7.75 18.46
CA ALA A 35 6.82 -8.66 18.44
C ALA A 35 6.70 -9.73 19.53
N GLN A 36 6.28 -9.33 20.74
CA GLN A 36 6.01 -10.26 21.83
C GLN A 36 4.90 -11.26 21.47
N TRP A 37 3.77 -10.78 20.93
CA TRP A 37 2.66 -11.64 20.50
C TRP A 37 3.09 -12.59 19.38
N ALA A 38 3.88 -12.11 18.43
CA ALA A 38 4.44 -12.87 17.33
C ALA A 38 5.58 -13.82 17.75
N ASN A 39 5.98 -13.79 19.03
CA ASN A 39 7.13 -14.53 19.56
C ASN A 39 8.42 -14.28 18.74
N TRP A 40 8.70 -13.00 18.47
CA TRP A 40 9.78 -12.53 17.60
C TRP A 40 10.55 -11.37 18.27
N PRO A 41 11.86 -11.19 17.99
CA PRO A 41 12.60 -10.04 18.50
C PRO A 41 12.02 -8.69 18.06
N ASN A 42 12.06 -7.69 18.94
CA ASN A 42 11.59 -6.35 18.63
C ASN A 42 12.57 -5.60 17.71
N HIS A 43 12.45 -5.81 16.40
CA HIS A 43 13.10 -5.01 15.37
C HIS A 43 12.19 -3.84 14.96
N GLU A 44 12.19 -2.76 15.74
CA GLU A 44 11.24 -1.66 15.63
C GLU A 44 11.14 -1.07 14.21
N HIS A 45 12.27 -0.66 13.62
CA HIS A 45 12.29 -0.14 12.25
C HIS A 45 11.70 -1.12 11.24
N PHE A 46 12.09 -2.39 11.32
CA PHE A 46 11.56 -3.43 10.44
C PHE A 46 10.05 -3.64 10.62
N LEU A 47 9.56 -3.55 11.87
CA LEU A 47 8.13 -3.65 12.15
C LEU A 47 7.37 -2.42 11.66
N HIS A 48 7.93 -1.21 11.76
CA HIS A 48 7.34 -0.02 11.13
C HIS A 48 7.24 -0.18 9.61
N ASP A 49 8.24 -0.77 8.97
CA ASP A 49 8.24 -1.06 7.53
C ASP A 49 7.18 -2.08 7.17
N ALA A 50 7.20 -3.25 7.83
CA ALA A 50 6.18 -4.27 7.67
C ALA A 50 4.77 -3.69 7.89
N GLY A 51 4.64 -2.77 8.85
CA GLY A 51 3.40 -2.07 9.16
C GLY A 51 2.86 -1.25 7.99
N VAL A 52 3.68 -0.37 7.42
CA VAL A 52 3.26 0.48 6.29
C VAL A 52 3.02 -0.32 5.01
N PHE A 53 3.77 -1.41 4.79
CA PHE A 53 3.52 -2.33 3.67
C PHE A 53 2.18 -3.07 3.81
N GLN A 54 1.86 -3.58 4.99
CA GLN A 54 0.55 -4.22 5.24
C GLN A 54 -0.60 -3.22 5.08
N ILE A 55 -0.48 -2.00 5.63
CA ILE A 55 -1.47 -0.93 5.42
C ILE A 55 -1.64 -0.65 3.93
N GLY A 56 -0.53 -0.56 3.18
CA GLY A 56 -0.50 -0.41 1.73
C GLY A 56 -1.29 -1.47 0.98
N ILE A 57 -1.04 -2.73 1.30
CA ILE A 57 -1.77 -3.88 0.73
C ILE A 57 -3.27 -3.75 1.03
N GLY A 58 -3.64 -3.46 2.28
CA GLY A 58 -5.04 -3.27 2.66
C GLY A 58 -5.73 -2.14 1.87
N LEU A 59 -5.06 -0.99 1.71
CA LEU A 59 -5.57 0.12 0.92
C LEU A 59 -5.72 -0.24 -0.57
N MET A 60 -4.78 -0.97 -1.16
CA MET A 60 -4.88 -1.46 -2.54
C MET A 60 -6.05 -2.42 -2.72
N MET A 61 -6.27 -3.34 -1.76
CA MET A 61 -7.39 -4.26 -1.77
C MET A 61 -8.73 -3.51 -1.78
N LEU A 62 -8.88 -2.47 -0.97
CA LEU A 62 -10.09 -1.62 -0.96
C LEU A 62 -10.22 -0.79 -2.24
N ALA A 63 -9.12 -0.18 -2.71
CA ALA A 63 -9.12 0.61 -3.94
C ALA A 63 -9.51 -0.23 -5.17
N ALA A 64 -9.11 -1.50 -5.22
CA ALA A 64 -9.48 -2.42 -6.29
C ALA A 64 -11.00 -2.71 -6.38
N LEU A 65 -11.77 -2.40 -5.33
CA LEU A 65 -13.24 -2.51 -5.36
C LEU A 65 -13.91 -1.31 -6.04
N TRP A 66 -13.20 -0.18 -6.18
CA TRP A 66 -13.75 1.06 -6.76
C TRP A 66 -13.09 1.48 -8.07
N TRP A 67 -11.80 1.21 -8.23
CA TRP A 67 -11.06 1.59 -9.42
C TRP A 67 -11.09 0.47 -10.45
N GLY A 68 -11.49 0.81 -11.68
CA GLY A 68 -11.56 -0.15 -12.78
C GLY A 68 -10.22 -0.48 -13.44
N ASP A 69 -9.14 0.24 -13.11
CA ASP A 69 -7.82 0.06 -13.72
C ASP A 69 -6.78 -0.48 -12.73
N VAL A 70 -6.31 -1.70 -12.99
CA VAL A 70 -5.36 -2.41 -12.11
C VAL A 70 -4.03 -1.66 -12.01
N LEU A 71 -3.52 -1.08 -13.11
CA LEU A 71 -2.27 -0.34 -13.09
C LEU A 71 -2.38 0.93 -12.25
N ALA A 72 -3.51 1.65 -12.34
CA ALA A 72 -3.75 2.80 -11.49
C ALA A 72 -3.75 2.42 -10.00
N VAL A 73 -4.45 1.33 -9.62
CA VAL A 73 -4.48 0.85 -8.22
C VAL A 73 -3.08 0.53 -7.70
N VAL A 74 -2.31 -0.26 -8.46
CA VAL A 74 -0.98 -0.70 -8.03
C VAL A 74 0.01 0.46 -7.97
N LEU A 75 0.02 1.36 -8.95
CA LEU A 75 0.92 2.51 -8.95
C LEU A 75 0.60 3.49 -7.82
N ALA A 76 -0.69 3.73 -7.54
CA ALA A 76 -1.11 4.58 -6.43
C ALA A 76 -0.73 3.97 -5.09
N GLY A 77 -1.07 2.69 -4.87
CA GLY A 77 -0.73 1.98 -3.65
C GLY A 77 0.78 1.90 -3.42
N PHE A 78 1.54 1.52 -4.45
CA PHE A 78 3.00 1.48 -4.40
C PHE A 78 3.60 2.83 -4.02
N ALA A 79 3.19 3.93 -4.68
CA ALA A 79 3.70 5.26 -4.36
C ALA A 79 3.41 5.66 -2.91
N VAL A 80 2.17 5.46 -2.43
CA VAL A 80 1.78 5.81 -1.05
C VAL A 80 2.57 5.00 -0.03
N THR A 81 2.62 3.68 -0.19
CA THR A 81 3.37 2.79 0.72
C THR A 81 4.84 3.15 0.76
N ASN A 82 5.43 3.43 -0.39
CA ASN A 82 6.85 3.69 -0.51
C ASN A 82 7.23 5.09 0.04
N ILE A 83 6.31 6.06 0.00
CA ILE A 83 6.43 7.33 0.74
C ILE A 83 6.39 7.10 2.25
N LEU A 84 5.44 6.30 2.75
CA LEU A 84 5.36 6.00 4.19
C LEU A 84 6.60 5.26 4.69
N HIS A 85 7.14 4.34 3.89
CA HIS A 85 8.38 3.63 4.16
C HIS A 85 9.59 4.58 4.14
N ALA A 86 9.63 5.53 3.19
CA ALA A 86 10.65 6.58 3.20
C ALA A 86 10.61 7.42 4.48
N ILE A 87 9.42 7.73 4.99
CA ILE A 87 9.24 8.43 6.27
C ILE A 87 9.83 7.61 7.44
N ASN A 88 9.70 6.28 7.46
CA ASN A 88 10.34 5.44 8.48
C ASN A 88 11.85 5.59 8.46
N HIS A 89 12.47 5.52 7.27
CA HIS A 89 13.91 5.73 7.13
C HIS A 89 14.39 7.13 7.54
N MET A 90 13.49 8.12 7.57
CA MET A 90 13.81 9.48 8.02
C MET A 90 13.64 9.68 9.52
N LEU A 91 12.72 8.94 10.15
CA LEU A 91 12.32 9.14 11.56
C LEU A 91 12.92 8.10 12.50
N ASP A 92 13.03 6.85 12.07
CA ASP A 92 13.46 5.74 12.92
C ASP A 92 14.99 5.69 13.01
N THR A 93 15.48 5.20 14.15
CA THR A 93 16.90 4.91 14.33
C THR A 93 17.16 3.40 14.19
N GLY A 94 18.36 3.02 13.74
CA GLY A 94 18.79 1.61 13.75
C GLY A 94 18.33 0.74 12.57
N GLY A 95 18.01 1.34 11.42
CA GLY A 95 17.67 0.60 10.19
C GLY A 95 18.04 1.32 8.89
N GLY A 96 18.30 0.53 7.84
CA GLY A 96 18.64 1.02 6.50
C GLY A 96 19.96 1.78 6.38
N ARG A 97 20.13 2.43 5.24
CA ARG A 97 21.21 3.38 4.92
C ARG A 97 20.65 4.81 4.87
N PRO A 98 21.48 5.85 5.09
CA PRO A 98 21.05 7.25 4.99
C PRO A 98 20.45 7.63 3.62
N SER A 99 20.82 6.91 2.55
CA SER A 99 20.32 7.13 1.20
C SER A 99 18.93 6.53 0.93
N ASP A 100 18.44 5.64 1.79
CA ASP A 100 17.28 4.79 1.46
C ASP A 100 16.01 5.63 1.37
N GLY A 101 15.76 6.54 2.33
CA GLY A 101 14.60 7.44 2.28
C GLY A 101 14.52 8.26 0.98
N TRP A 102 15.64 8.81 0.52
CA TRP A 102 15.71 9.55 -0.75
C TRP A 102 15.50 8.67 -1.98
N SER A 103 16.05 7.46 -1.94
CA SER A 103 15.90 6.49 -3.03
C SER A 103 14.43 6.07 -3.16
N LEU A 104 13.77 5.82 -2.03
CA LEU A 104 12.36 5.48 -1.95
C LEU A 104 11.49 6.63 -2.47
N LEU A 105 11.72 7.88 -2.02
CA LEU A 105 10.98 9.04 -2.54
C LEU A 105 11.16 9.23 -4.05
N THR A 106 12.35 9.00 -4.57
CA THR A 106 12.63 9.09 -6.01
C THR A 106 11.80 8.07 -6.78
N VAL A 107 11.80 6.82 -6.33
CA VAL A 107 11.01 5.75 -6.95
C VAL A 107 9.50 6.01 -6.83
N SER A 108 9.04 6.56 -5.70
CA SER A 108 7.64 6.98 -5.51
C SER A 108 7.24 8.09 -6.49
N ALA A 109 8.13 9.07 -6.73
CA ALA A 109 7.89 10.15 -7.68
C ALA A 109 7.76 9.61 -9.12
N ILE A 110 8.61 8.67 -9.52
CA ILE A 110 8.52 7.99 -10.83
C ILE A 110 7.18 7.24 -10.95
N ALA A 111 6.77 6.51 -9.91
CA ALA A 111 5.48 5.82 -9.90
C ALA A 111 4.29 6.79 -9.99
N ALA A 112 4.35 7.93 -9.31
CA ALA A 112 3.33 8.97 -9.39
C ALA A 112 3.23 9.60 -10.78
N VAL A 113 4.37 9.82 -11.46
CA VAL A 113 4.40 10.27 -12.86
C VAL A 113 3.76 9.22 -13.79
N ALA A 114 4.09 7.93 -13.60
CA ALA A 114 3.47 6.84 -14.36
C ALA A 114 1.95 6.74 -14.13
N LEU A 115 1.50 6.90 -12.88
CA LEU A 115 0.08 6.96 -12.53
C LEU A 115 -0.61 8.12 -13.24
N ALA A 116 -0.04 9.33 -13.19
CA ALA A 116 -0.59 10.49 -13.86
C ALA A 116 -0.69 10.29 -15.38
N ALA A 117 0.33 9.68 -16.00
CA ALA A 117 0.30 9.32 -17.41
C ALA A 117 -0.81 8.30 -17.72
N ARG A 118 -0.97 7.26 -16.89
CA ARG A 118 -2.04 6.26 -17.03
C ARG A 118 -3.42 6.90 -16.94
N MET A 119 -3.65 7.75 -15.94
CA MET A 119 -4.92 8.45 -15.76
C MET A 119 -5.27 9.37 -16.95
N ARG A 120 -4.28 10.06 -17.53
CA ARG A 120 -4.47 10.84 -18.77
C ARG A 120 -4.82 9.96 -19.95
N SER A 121 -4.17 8.81 -20.08
CA SER A 121 -4.47 7.85 -21.15
C SER A 121 -5.90 7.32 -21.07
N LEU A 122 -6.38 6.97 -19.87
CA LEU A 122 -7.73 6.45 -19.67
C LEU A 122 -8.79 7.49 -20.08
N ARG A 123 -8.60 8.77 -19.68
CA ARG A 123 -9.50 9.87 -20.07
C ARG A 123 -9.61 10.05 -21.58
N ARG A 124 -8.47 9.99 -22.30
CA ARG A 124 -8.44 10.10 -23.76
C ARG A 124 -9.18 8.95 -24.46
N SER A 125 -9.06 7.73 -23.93
CA SER A 125 -9.75 6.56 -24.48
C SER A 125 -11.27 6.64 -24.31
N THR A 126 -11.74 7.18 -23.18
CA THR A 126 -13.19 7.41 -22.97
C THR A 126 -13.74 8.41 -23.99
N THR A 127 -13.10 9.57 -24.15
CA THR A 127 -13.54 10.61 -25.11
C THR A 127 -13.59 10.10 -26.56
N ARG A 128 -12.67 9.21 -26.96
CA ARG A 128 -12.66 8.66 -28.33
C ARG A 128 -13.81 7.71 -28.63
N THR A 129 -14.37 7.06 -27.61
CA THR A 129 -15.50 6.11 -27.80
C THR A 129 -16.84 6.84 -27.91
N GLU A 130 -16.91 8.09 -27.45
CA GLU A 130 -18.13 8.91 -27.42
C GLU A 130 -18.32 9.80 -28.67
N ILE A 131 -17.35 9.81 -29.60
CA ILE A 131 -17.39 10.54 -30.89
C ILE A 131 -17.54 9.51 -32.01
#